data_AF-A0A1Q2HV72-F1
#
_entry.id   AF-A0A1Q2HV72-F1
#
_cell.length_a   1.000
_cell.length_b   1.000
_cell.length_c   1.000
_cell.angle_alpha   90.00
_cell.angle_beta   90.00
_cell.angle_gamma   90.00
#
_symmetry.space_group_name_H-M   'P 1'
#
loop_
_entity.id
_entity.type
_entity.pdbx_description
1 polymer ?
#
loop_
_entity_poly.entity_id
_entity_poly.type
_entity_poly.pdbx_seq_one_letter_code
_entity_poly.pdbx_strand_id
1 'polypeptide(L)'
;MGRRGGQKAAQRWETDPEGDYAQRQRATMKKTHRRKKMQGQTTRARVQLFIGEAFADTGKIPTRREIMRETGLSEATVKRHVRSLREDGLMPD
;
A
#
# COMPACT_ATOMS: atom_id res chain seq x y z
N MET A 1 -13.56 18.64 -4.57
CA MET A 1 -13.30 19.75 -5.52
C MET A 1 -14.38 19.72 -6.59
N GLY A 2 -15.11 20.81 -6.80
CA GLY A 2 -16.10 20.88 -7.88
C GLY A 2 -15.46 20.95 -9.28
N ARG A 3 -16.26 20.73 -10.34
CA ARG A 3 -15.83 20.71 -11.75
C ARG A 3 -14.91 21.89 -12.14
N ARG A 4 -15.22 23.11 -11.68
CA ARG A 4 -14.42 24.32 -11.94
C ARG A 4 -13.05 24.31 -11.25
N GLY A 5 -12.95 23.70 -10.06
CA GLY A 5 -11.69 23.59 -9.33
C GLY A 5 -10.71 22.63 -9.99
N GLY A 6 -11.21 21.51 -10.52
CA GLY A 6 -10.41 20.53 -11.28
C GLY A 6 -9.86 21.11 -12.59
N GLN A 7 -10.67 21.84 -13.34
CA GLN A 7 -10.25 22.50 -14.60
C GLN A 7 -9.16 23.56 -14.35
N LYS A 8 -9.32 24.40 -13.32
CA LYS A 8 -8.32 25.41 -12.98
C LYS A 8 -7.01 24.81 -12.47
N ALA A 9 -7.09 23.68 -11.74
CA ALA A 9 -5.89 22.94 -11.35
C ALA A 9 -5.18 22.32 -12.56
N ALA A 10 -5.92 21.71 -13.49
CA ALA A 10 -5.37 21.14 -14.72
C ALA A 10 -4.69 22.21 -15.58
N GLN A 11 -5.35 23.35 -15.80
CA GLN A 11 -4.78 24.47 -16.56
C GLN A 11 -3.47 24.98 -15.94
N ARG A 12 -3.38 25.04 -14.60
CA ARG A 12 -2.14 25.43 -13.90
C ARG A 12 -0.98 24.45 -14.10
N TRP A 13 -1.26 23.16 -14.22
CA TRP A 13 -0.23 22.17 -14.53
C TRP A 13 0.30 22.30 -15.97
N GLU A 14 -0.57 22.72 -16.89
CA GLU A 14 -0.22 22.91 -18.30
C GLU A 14 0.54 24.22 -18.54
N THR A 15 0.13 25.31 -17.88
CA THR A 15 0.72 26.65 -18.10
C THR A 15 1.94 26.97 -17.24
N ASP A 16 2.03 26.42 -16.02
CA ASP A 16 3.15 26.70 -15.11
C ASP A 16 3.48 25.48 -14.21
N PRO A 17 4.05 24.41 -14.80
CA PRO A 17 4.35 23.17 -14.08
C PRO A 17 5.48 23.31 -13.05
N GLU A 18 6.31 24.35 -13.15
CA GLU A 18 7.42 24.61 -12.24
C GLU A 18 7.12 25.74 -11.23
N GLY A 19 5.99 26.44 -11.38
CA GLY A 19 5.56 27.49 -10.46
C GLY A 19 5.24 27.00 -9.05
N ASP A 20 5.19 27.96 -8.12
CA ASP A 20 5.04 27.71 -6.69
C ASP A 20 3.85 26.80 -6.34
N TYR A 21 2.72 26.97 -7.03
CA TYR A 21 1.54 26.12 -6.81
C TYR A 21 1.82 24.66 -7.19
N ALA A 22 2.40 24.42 -8.37
CA ALA A 22 2.69 23.08 -8.86
C ALA A 22 3.76 22.39 -7.98
N GLN A 23 4.82 23.11 -7.58
CA GLN A 23 5.84 22.57 -6.68
C GLN A 23 5.29 22.20 -5.30
N ARG A 24 4.45 23.05 -4.70
CA ARG A 24 3.80 22.74 -3.41
C ARG A 24 2.89 21.51 -3.50
N GLN A 25 2.18 21.35 -4.61
CA GLN A 25 1.38 20.16 -4.88
C GLN A 25 2.25 18.91 -5.07
N ARG A 26 3.34 18.99 -5.85
CA ARG A 26 4.32 17.89 -6.00
C ARG A 26 4.91 17.48 -4.65
N ALA A 27 5.30 18.44 -3.81
CA ALA A 27 5.85 18.17 -2.48
C ALA A 27 4.83 17.45 -1.58
N THR A 28 3.57 17.89 -1.58
CA THR A 28 2.47 17.25 -0.84
C THR A 28 2.21 15.83 -1.34
N MET A 29 2.19 15.64 -2.66
CA MET A 29 2.01 14.34 -3.29
C MET A 29 3.17 13.39 -2.95
N LYS A 30 4.42 13.87 -3.03
CA LYS A 30 5.62 13.10 -2.67
C LYS A 30 5.59 12.65 -1.20
N LYS A 31 5.20 13.54 -0.29
CA LYS A 31 5.01 13.19 1.14
C LYS A 31 3.94 12.12 1.33
N THR A 32 2.82 12.26 0.63
CA THR A 32 1.71 11.30 0.66
C THR A 32 2.13 9.94 0.10
N HIS A 33 2.82 9.91 -1.04
CA HIS A 33 3.32 8.69 -1.65
C HIS A 33 4.34 7.99 -0.76
N ARG A 34 5.24 8.74 -0.12
CA ARG A 34 6.18 8.18 0.87
C ARG A 34 5.42 7.50 2.02
N ARG A 35 4.41 8.16 2.59
CA ARG A 35 3.59 7.58 3.66
C ARG A 35 2.86 6.33 3.19
N LYS A 36 2.22 6.35 2.03
CA LYS A 36 1.52 5.20 1.45
C LYS A 36 2.46 4.03 1.16
N LYS A 37 3.68 4.31 0.67
CA LYS A 37 4.72 3.29 0.47
C LYS A 37 5.08 2.60 1.78
N MET A 38 5.36 3.38 2.83
CA MET A 38 5.64 2.83 4.16
C MET A 38 4.46 2.01 4.68
N GLN A 39 3.22 2.52 4.57
CA GLN A 39 2.02 1.79 4.97
C GLN A 39 1.90 0.44 4.26
N GLY A 40 2.10 0.39 2.95
CA GLY A 40 2.05 -0.86 2.18
C GLY A 40 3.16 -1.84 2.54
N GLN A 41 4.35 -1.35 2.91
CA GLN A 41 5.43 -2.18 3.42
C GLN A 41 5.08 -2.75 4.81
N THR A 42 4.54 -1.91 5.70
CA THR A 42 4.12 -2.33 7.04
C THR A 42 2.98 -3.36 6.99
N THR A 43 1.99 -3.20 6.12
CA THR A 43 0.91 -4.19 5.98
C THR A 43 1.42 -5.52 5.42
N ARG A 44 2.35 -5.48 4.47
CA ARG A 44 3.01 -6.70 3.97
C ARG A 44 3.78 -7.41 5.09
N ALA A 45 4.54 -6.67 5.88
CA ALA A 45 5.30 -7.23 7.00
C ALA A 45 4.38 -7.86 8.06
N ARG A 46 3.24 -7.24 8.37
CA ARG A 46 2.24 -7.84 9.29
C ARG A 46 1.69 -9.17 8.77
N VAL A 47 1.39 -9.25 7.47
CA VAL A 47 0.95 -10.51 6.85
C VAL A 47 2.04 -11.57 6.96
N GLN A 48 3.29 -11.21 6.66
CA GLN A 48 4.43 -12.13 6.76
C GLN A 48 4.64 -12.64 8.19
N LEU A 49 4.62 -11.72 9.17
CA LEU A 49 4.78 -12.06 10.58
C LEU A 49 3.74 -13.09 11.02
N PHE A 50 2.46 -12.80 10.77
CA PHE A 50 1.38 -13.72 11.15
C PHE A 50 1.47 -15.08 10.48
N ILE A 51 1.85 -15.13 9.18
CA ILE A 51 2.08 -16.40 8.49
C ILE A 51 3.22 -17.18 9.14
N GLY A 52 4.32 -16.51 9.48
CA GLY A 52 5.48 -17.12 10.14
C GLY A 52 5.14 -17.66 11.53
N GLU A 53 4.44 -16.87 12.35
CA GLU A 53 3.97 -17.28 13.67
C GLU A 53 3.03 -18.48 13.60
N ALA A 54 1.99 -18.41 12.77
CA ALA A 54 1.04 -19.51 12.59
C ALA A 54 1.72 -20.80 12.09
N PHE A 55 2.70 -20.68 11.19
CA PHE A 55 3.47 -21.82 10.71
C PHE A 55 4.39 -22.39 11.78
N ALA A 56 5.08 -21.54 12.56
CA ALA A 56 5.93 -21.98 13.66
C ALA A 56 5.12 -22.73 14.74
N ASP A 57 3.91 -22.25 15.04
CA ASP A 57 3.06 -22.82 16.08
C ASP A 57 2.35 -24.11 15.64
N THR A 58 1.91 -24.18 14.38
CA THR A 58 1.00 -25.24 13.90
C THR A 58 1.55 -26.11 12.78
N GLY A 59 2.68 -25.72 12.18
CA GLY A 59 3.22 -26.33 10.96
C GLY A 59 2.37 -26.09 9.71
N LYS A 60 1.40 -25.17 9.76
CA LYS A 60 0.46 -24.92 8.65
C LYS A 60 0.42 -23.45 8.27
N ILE A 61 0.31 -23.20 6.97
CA ILE A 61 0.11 -21.86 6.43
C ILE A 61 -1.35 -21.45 6.69
N PRO A 62 -1.60 -20.29 7.34
CA PRO A 62 -2.96 -19.84 7.62
C PRO A 62 -3.72 -19.53 6.33
N THR A 63 -5.03 -19.76 6.36
CA THR A 63 -5.92 -19.44 5.26
C THR A 63 -6.04 -17.93 5.05
N ARG A 64 -6.44 -17.52 3.85
CA ARG A 64 -6.67 -16.09 3.55
C ARG A 64 -7.67 -15.45 4.51
N ARG A 65 -8.70 -16.19 4.92
CA ARG A 65 -9.74 -15.70 5.84
C ARG A 65 -9.16 -15.44 7.24
N GLU A 66 -8.26 -16.29 7.71
CA GLU A 66 -7.57 -16.09 8.99
C GLU A 66 -6.64 -14.89 8.93
N ILE A 67 -5.84 -14.77 7.86
CA ILE A 67 -4.96 -13.61 7.65
C ILE A 67 -5.78 -12.31 7.61
N MET A 68 -6.93 -12.30 6.92
CA MET A 68 -7.81 -11.14 6.89
C MET A 68 -8.36 -10.80 8.27
N ARG A 69 -8.78 -11.82 9.04
CA ARG A 69 -9.31 -11.63 10.40
C ARG A 69 -8.28 -11.03 11.32
N GLU A 70 -7.04 -11.54 11.28
CA GLU A 70 -5.97 -11.08 12.14
C GLU A 70 -5.47 -9.68 11.74
N THR A 71 -5.24 -9.46 10.45
CA THR A 71 -4.62 -8.22 9.97
C THR A 71 -5.62 -7.08 9.73
N GLY A 72 -6.93 -7.37 9.70
CA GLY A 72 -7.99 -6.44 9.33
C GLY A 72 -7.96 -5.99 7.86
N LEU A 73 -7.17 -6.66 7.01
CA LEU A 73 -6.98 -6.29 5.61
C LEU A 73 -8.07 -6.88 4.71
N SER A 74 -8.34 -6.20 3.58
CA SER A 74 -9.23 -6.73 2.56
C SER A 74 -8.64 -7.98 1.88
N GLU A 75 -9.49 -8.84 1.33
CA GLU A 75 -9.05 -10.04 0.62
C GLU A 75 -8.09 -9.70 -0.54
N ALA A 76 -8.38 -8.64 -1.30
CA ALA A 76 -7.54 -8.20 -2.41
C ALA A 76 -6.14 -7.79 -1.93
N THR A 77 -6.06 -7.10 -0.79
CA THR A 77 -4.80 -6.70 -0.17
C THR A 77 -4.01 -7.91 0.31
N VAL A 78 -4.68 -8.85 0.99
CA VAL A 78 -4.06 -10.10 1.46
C VAL A 78 -3.52 -10.91 0.28
N LYS A 79 -4.31 -11.13 -0.77
CA LYS A 79 -3.87 -11.84 -1.98
C LYS A 79 -2.63 -11.21 -2.61
N ARG A 80 -2.61 -9.88 -2.73
CA ARG A 80 -1.47 -9.15 -3.27
C ARG A 80 -0.22 -9.32 -2.41
N HIS A 81 -0.35 -9.24 -1.09
CA HIS A 81 0.79 -9.41 -0.19
C HIS A 81 1.30 -10.85 -0.15
N VAL A 82 0.42 -11.84 -0.05
CA VAL A 82 0.81 -13.27 -0.08
C VAL A 82 1.52 -13.61 -1.38
N ARG A 83 1.02 -13.11 -2.53
CA ARG A 83 1.70 -13.29 -3.82
C ARG A 83 3.10 -12.69 -3.82
N SER A 84 3.24 -11.44 -3.37
CA SER A 84 4.55 -10.77 -3.29
C SER A 84 5.50 -11.52 -2.36
N LEU A 85 5.04 -12.01 -1.21
CA LEU A 85 5.88 -12.78 -0.29
C LEU A 85 6.35 -14.10 -0.91
N ARG A 86 5.49 -14.77 -1.69
CA ARG A 86 5.86 -15.98 -2.43
C ARG A 86 6.88 -15.69 -3.52
N GLU A 87 6.70 -14.61 -4.29
CA GLU A 87 7.65 -14.16 -5.31
C GLU A 87 9.01 -13.79 -4.69
N ASP A 88 9.02 -13.24 -3.48
CA ASP A 88 10.23 -12.85 -2.75
C ASP A 88 10.88 -14.03 -1.98
N GLY A 89 10.33 -15.25 -2.01
CA GLY A 89 10.84 -16.40 -1.26
C GLY A 89 10.70 -16.28 0.26
N LEU A 90 9.76 -15.45 0.73
CA LEU A 90 9.52 -15.14 2.14
C LEU A 90 8.30 -15.89 2.71
N MET A 91 7.84 -16.93 2.03
CA MET A 91 6.80 -17.83 2.50
C MET A 91 7.46 -19.14 2.97
N PRO A 92 7.00 -19.73 4.08
CA PRO A 92 7.40 -21.09 4.45
C PRO A 92 6.96 -22.10 3.38
N ASP A 93 7.76 -23.14 3.20
CA ASP A 93 7.54 -24.25 2.25
C ASP A 93 6.42 -25.21 2.68
#